data_AF-A0A519ZZA0-F1
#
_entry.id   AF-A0A519ZZA0-F1
#
_cell.length_a   1.000
_cell.length_b   1.000
_cell.length_c   1.000
_cell.angle_alpha   90.00
_cell.angle_beta   90.00
_cell.angle_gamma   90.00
#
_symmetry.space_group_name_H-M   'P 1'
#
loop_
_entity.id
_entity.type
_entity.pdbx_description
1 polymer ?
#
loop_
_entity_poly.entity_id
_entity_poly.type
_entity_poly.pdbx_seq_one_letter_code
_entity_poly.pdbx_strand_id
1 'polypeptide(L)' 'VNPAREKMNTSRYSIPFFMHPRSEMSLAALPHLVTADNPKKEVDITAGEFLNERLIELGLKK' A
#
# COMPACT_ATOMS: atom_id res chain seq x y z
N VAL A 1 9.62 -5.44 -15.06
CA VAL A 1 10.17 -6.04 -16.30
C VAL A 1 11.08 -7.20 -15.90
N ASN A 2 10.82 -8.40 -16.42
CA ASN A 2 11.65 -9.57 -16.15
C ASN A 2 12.81 -9.64 -17.14
N PRO A 3 14.03 -10.06 -16.71
CA PRO A 3 15.15 -10.22 -17.62
C PRO A 3 14.92 -11.36 -18.63
N ALA A 4 15.65 -11.32 -19.75
CA ALA A 4 15.70 -12.43 -20.70
C ALA A 4 16.10 -13.74 -19.99
N ARG A 5 15.58 -14.88 -20.46
CA ARG A 5 15.66 -16.19 -19.79
C ARG A 5 17.09 -16.58 -19.39
N GLU A 6 18.07 -16.28 -20.24
CA GLU A 6 19.50 -16.54 -20.00
C GLU A 6 20.08 -15.75 -18.81
N LYS A 7 19.48 -14.59 -18.49
CA LYS A 7 19.89 -13.69 -17.40
C LYS A 7 19.03 -13.85 -16.14
N MET A 8 18.14 -14.85 -16.07
CA MET A 8 17.31 -15.07 -14.89
C MET A 8 18.10 -15.61 -13.69
N ASN A 9 19.23 -16.31 -13.93
CA ASN A 9 20.07 -16.91 -12.89
C ASN A 9 21.25 -16.03 -12.46
N THR A 10 21.32 -14.79 -12.96
CA THR A 10 22.35 -13.83 -12.52
C THR A 10 21.86 -13.06 -11.30
N SER A 11 22.76 -12.72 -10.38
CA SER A 11 22.42 -11.93 -9.19
C SER A 11 21.73 -10.61 -9.56
N ARG A 12 20.65 -10.30 -8.85
CA ARG A 12 19.89 -9.05 -9.00
C ARG A 12 19.87 -8.33 -7.67
N TYR A 13 20.26 -7.06 -7.70
CA TYR A 13 20.28 -6.20 -6.52
C TYR A 13 19.30 -5.05 -6.72
N SER A 14 18.55 -4.74 -5.68
CA SER A 14 17.66 -3.58 -5.63
C SER A 14 17.62 -3.08 -4.20
N ILE A 15 17.63 -1.75 -4.05
CA ILE A 15 17.45 -1.08 -2.77
C ILE A 15 16.18 -0.23 -2.90
N PRO A 16 14.99 -0.82 -2.67
CA PRO A 16 13.75 -0.06 -2.77
C PRO A 16 13.62 0.90 -1.59
N PHE A 17 13.07 2.09 -1.87
CA PHE A 17 12.68 3.03 -0.85
C PHE A 17 11.15 3.08 -0.78
N PHE A 18 10.59 2.73 0.38
CA PHE A 18 9.14 2.74 0.60
C PHE A 18 8.75 3.97 1.39
N MET A 19 8.07 4.91 0.74
CA MET A 19 7.56 6.11 1.39
C MET A 19 6.17 5.85 1.97
N HIS A 20 5.98 6.23 3.24
CA HIS A 20 4.71 6.10 3.95
C HIS A 20 4.23 7.49 4.38
N PRO A 21 2.90 7.73 4.39
CA PRO A 21 2.34 8.86 5.11
C PRO A 21 2.71 8.79 6.61
N ARG A 22 2.62 9.92 7.30
CA ARG A 22 2.69 9.92 8.78
C ARG A 22 1.55 9.07 9.32
N SER A 23 1.78 8.36 10.43
CA SER A 23 0.81 7.42 11.00
C SER A 23 -0.55 8.06 11.29
N GLU A 24 -0.55 9.34 11.67
CA GLU A 24 -1.75 10.11 12.03
C GLU A 24 -2.50 10.65 10.80
N MET A 25 -1.96 10.49 9.59
CA MET A 25 -2.57 10.99 8.36
C MET A 25 -3.82 10.18 8.02
N SER A 26 -4.92 10.89 7.76
CA SER A 26 -6.16 10.28 7.27
C SER A 26 -6.00 9.77 5.83
N LEU A 27 -6.49 8.56 5.58
CA LEU A 27 -6.62 7.96 4.25
C LEU A 27 -8.07 8.03 3.72
N ALA A 28 -8.90 8.89 4.30
CA ALA A 28 -10.26 9.13 3.83
C ALA A 28 -10.30 9.46 2.33
N ALA A 29 -11.32 8.94 1.65
CA ALA A 29 -11.57 9.27 0.25
C ALA A 29 -11.68 10.80 0.06
N LEU A 30 -11.02 11.34 -0.96
CA LEU A 30 -11.05 12.77 -1.23
C LEU A 30 -12.48 13.22 -1.56
N PRO A 31 -12.98 14.32 -0.99
CA PRO A 31 -14.40 14.70 -1.12
C PRO A 31 -14.89 14.83 -2.57
N HIS A 32 -14.03 15.31 -3.48
CA HIS A 32 -14.37 15.50 -4.89
C HIS A 32 -14.37 14.19 -5.71
N LEU A 33 -13.93 13.07 -5.13
CA LEU A 33 -14.00 11.75 -5.76
C LEU A 33 -15.23 10.94 -5.32
N VAL A 34 -15.97 11.43 -4.31
CA VAL A 34 -17.20 10.82 -3.81
C VAL A 34 -18.39 11.47 -4.52
N THR A 35 -19.04 10.73 -5.40
CA THR A 35 -20.21 11.19 -6.18
C THR A 35 -21.36 10.20 -6.04
N ALA A 36 -22.54 10.55 -6.56
CA ALA A 36 -23.69 9.64 -6.57
C ALA A 36 -23.39 8.33 -7.34
N ASP A 37 -22.64 8.43 -8.44
CA ASP A 37 -22.27 7.29 -9.29
C ASP A 37 -21.00 6.57 -8.81
N ASN A 38 -20.19 7.20 -7.96
CA ASN A 38 -19.02 6.61 -7.31
C ASN A 38 -19.05 6.91 -5.80
N PRO A 39 -19.92 6.21 -5.05
CA PRO A 39 -20.01 6.40 -3.61
C PRO A 39 -18.75 5.90 -2.91
N LYS A 40 -18.55 6.37 -1.68
CA LYS A 40 -17.46 5.95 -0.81
C LYS A 40 -17.53 4.43 -0.55
N LYS A 41 -16.42 3.73 -0.76
CA LYS A 41 -16.34 2.25 -0.68
C LYS A 41 -15.73 1.78 0.64
N GLU A 42 -14.71 2.49 1.11
CA GLU A 42 -14.00 2.18 2.34
C GLU A 42 -14.39 3.11 3.49
N VAL A 43 -14.27 2.62 4.73
CA VAL A 43 -14.41 3.42 5.95
C VAL A 43 -13.16 4.28 6.14
N ASP A 44 -13.31 5.44 6.79
CA ASP A 44 -12.16 6.28 7.11
C ASP A 44 -11.21 5.57 8.08
N ILE A 45 -9.93 5.62 7.75
CA ILE A 45 -8.85 5.00 8.51
C ILE A 45 -7.60 5.88 8.43
N THR A 46 -6.75 5.83 9.46
CA THR A 46 -5.44 6.47 9.43
C THR A 46 -4.39 5.57 8.76
N ALA A 47 -3.30 6.15 8.28
CA ALA A 47 -2.20 5.39 7.70
C ALA A 47 -1.59 4.38 8.67
N GLY A 48 -1.51 4.72 9.96
CA GLY A 48 -1.01 3.83 11.01
C GLY A 48 -1.92 2.63 11.26
N GLU A 49 -3.23 2.86 11.33
CA GLU A 49 -4.24 1.80 11.48
C GLU A 49 -4.24 0.86 10.27
N PHE A 50 -4.21 1.42 9.06
CA PHE A 50 -4.16 0.63 7.82
C PHE A 50 -2.87 -0.22 7.76
N LEU A 51 -1.72 0.35 8.11
CA LEU A 51 -0.47 -0.40 8.17
C LEU A 51 -0.56 -1.56 9.16
N ASN A 52 -1.16 -1.33 10.34
CA ASN A 52 -1.33 -2.38 11.35
C ASN A 52 -2.22 -3.52 10.85
N GLU A 53 -3.35 -3.19 10.20
CA GLU A 53 -4.24 -4.16 9.59
C GLU A 53 -3.51 -5.03 8.55
N ARG A 54 -2.78 -4.39 7.62
CA ARG A 54 -2.01 -5.11 6.59
C ARG A 54 -0.92 -6.00 7.18
N LEU A 55 -0.23 -5.55 8.24
CA LEU A 55 0.79 -6.35 8.91
C LEU A 55 0.20 -7.60 9.59
N ILE A 56 -0.99 -7.50 10.18
CA ILE A 56 -1.69 -8.63 10.79
C ILE A 56 -2.16 -9.62 9.71
N GLU A 57 -2.79 -9.15 8.64
CA GLU A 57 -3.23 -10.00 7.53
C GLU A 57 -2.08 -10.78 6.87
N LEU A 58 -0.91 -10.14 6.74
CA LEU A 58 0.29 -10.76 6.18
C LEU A 58 1.04 -11.65 7.19
N GLY A 59 0.59 -11.71 8.46
CA GLY A 59 1.25 -12.48 9.52
C GLY A 59 2.60 -11.91 9.97
N LEU A 60 2.86 -10.63 9.68
CA LEU A 60 4.09 -9.91 10.05
C LEU A 60 3.99 -9.24 11.42
N LYS A 61 2.78 -9.17 11.99
CA LYS A 61 2.51 -8.67 13.33
C LYS A 61 1.42 -9.53 13.99
N LYS A 62 1.58 -9.79 15.28
CA LYS A 62 0.62 -10.54 16.11
C LYS A 62 -0.29 -9.61 16.88
#